data_AF-A0A7W5VJW3-F1
#
_entry.id   AF-A0A7W5VJW3-F1
#
_cell.length_a   1.000
_cell.length_b   1.000
_cell.length_c   1.000
_cell.angle_alpha   90.00
_cell.angle_beta   90.00
_cell.angle_gamma   90.00
#
_symmetry.space_group_name_H-M   'P 1'
#
loop_
_entity.id
_entity.type
_entity.pdbx_description
1 polymer ?
#
loop_
_entity_poly.entity_id
_entity_poly.type
_entity_poly.pdbx_seq_one_letter_code
_entity_poly.pdbx_strand_id
1 'polypeptide(L)'
;MSGLAICRAVRDGIQSKTFVVILALLTINWPHSIGVSAFVTTAFAELDRRQILPPLPGIVAVDSLTIARGERPASELWITCSEGPQIRLALNTRLPIEEEFARNGTRSQERTHIIILAENIRTVQAIKSAPHMLFGQTTWRRDDENDVVLTPPLSVEEAGLLSQAFLPAPPAVVRIDIAETGTEMRGTVDGRAIAGFTRRCLENS
;
A
#
# COMPACT_ATOMS: atom_id res chain seq x y z
N MET A 1 45.96 44.82 36.09
CA MET A 1 45.86 46.06 35.29
C MET A 1 45.58 45.64 33.85
N SER A 2 44.51 46.20 33.27
CA SER A 2 44.17 46.24 31.82
C SER A 2 43.86 44.89 31.14
N GLY A 3 42.62 44.50 30.82
CA GLY A 3 41.38 45.24 30.66
C GLY A 3 41.18 45.71 29.20
N LEU A 4 40.28 45.03 28.49
CA LEU A 4 39.58 45.47 27.25
C LEU A 4 40.43 45.92 26.05
N ALA A 5 40.66 45.03 25.07
CA ALA A 5 40.96 45.49 23.70
C ALA A 5 40.74 44.44 22.57
N ILE A 6 39.90 43.40 22.71
CA ILE A 6 39.65 42.45 21.59
C ILE A 6 38.17 42.08 21.45
N CYS A 7 37.26 43.03 21.67
CA CYS A 7 35.83 42.87 21.36
C CYS A 7 35.23 44.05 20.57
N ARG A 8 36.04 44.87 19.88
CA ARG A 8 35.54 46.07 19.17
C ARG A 8 35.73 46.11 17.65
N ALA A 9 36.28 45.08 17.02
CA ALA A 9 36.50 45.08 15.57
C ALA A 9 35.44 44.30 14.75
N VAL A 10 34.34 43.84 15.37
CA VAL A 10 33.22 43.18 14.65
C VAL A 10 31.93 44.01 14.68
N ARG A 11 31.91 45.14 15.40
CA ARG A 11 30.70 45.95 15.59
C ARG A 11 30.59 47.19 14.68
N ASP A 12 31.68 47.60 14.02
CA ASP A 12 31.71 48.83 13.20
C ASP A 12 31.98 48.55 11.71
N GLY A 13 31.27 47.56 11.15
CA GLY A 13 31.24 47.26 9.71
C GLY A 13 29.84 47.28 9.09
N ILE A 14 28.83 47.75 9.84
CA ILE A 14 27.43 47.89 9.38
C ILE A 14 27.28 49.24 8.68
N GLN A 15 27.97 49.41 7.54
CA GLN A 15 27.68 50.48 6.57
C GLN A 15 28.04 50.01 5.17
N SER A 16 27.24 49.10 4.61
CA SER A 16 27.16 48.95 3.17
C SER A 16 25.70 49.04 2.76
N LYS A 17 25.36 50.17 2.12
CA LYS A 17 24.03 50.56 1.64
C LYS A 17 23.45 49.59 0.60
N THR A 18 24.18 48.53 0.26
CA THR A 18 23.79 47.47 -0.68
C THR A 18 22.87 46.41 -0.04
N PHE A 19 22.93 46.21 1.29
CA PHE A 19 22.14 45.18 1.96
C PHE A 19 20.67 45.57 2.19
N VAL A 20 20.39 46.88 2.31
CA VAL A 20 19.02 47.40 2.51
C VAL A 20 18.20 47.34 1.21
N VAL A 21 18.83 47.46 0.05
CA VAL A 21 18.16 47.37 -1.26
C VAL A 21 17.71 45.94 -1.57
N ILE A 22 18.49 44.93 -1.15
CA ILE A 22 18.13 43.52 -1.32
C ILE A 22 16.98 43.12 -0.39
N LEU A 23 16.94 43.65 0.84
CA LEU A 23 15.84 43.39 1.77
C LEU A 23 14.54 44.12 1.34
N ALA A 24 14.64 45.32 0.77
CA ALA A 24 13.48 46.07 0.27
C ALA A 24 12.87 45.45 -1.01
N LEU A 25 13.69 44.82 -1.87
CA LEU A 25 13.20 44.10 -3.06
C LEU A 25 12.50 42.77 -2.70
N LEU A 26 12.77 42.19 -1.54
CA LEU A 26 12.09 40.98 -1.06
C LEU A 26 10.76 41.26 -0.32
N THR A 27 10.50 42.51 0.09
CA THR A 27 9.26 42.89 0.80
C THR A 27 8.21 43.61 -0.06
N ILE A 28 8.55 44.04 -1.28
CA ILE A 28 7.63 44.80 -2.16
C ILE A 28 6.81 43.89 -3.12
N ASN A 29 7.11 42.58 -3.20
CA ASN A 29 6.28 41.61 -3.95
C ASN A 29 5.26 40.85 -3.07
N TRP A 30 4.88 41.42 -1.92
CA TRP A 30 4.04 40.76 -0.90
C TRP A 30 2.52 41.12 -0.94
N PRO A 31 1.90 41.45 -2.09
CA PRO A 31 0.46 41.13 -2.16
C PRO A 31 -0.06 40.64 -3.51
N HIS A 32 0.74 39.91 -4.31
CA HIS A 32 0.26 39.34 -5.60
C HIS A 32 0.36 37.80 -5.72
N SER A 33 0.49 37.08 -4.60
CA SER A 33 0.46 35.60 -4.61
C SER A 33 -0.70 34.99 -3.80
N ILE A 34 -1.76 35.76 -3.53
CA ILE A 34 -3.04 35.23 -2.99
C ILE A 34 -3.87 34.50 -4.09
N GLY A 35 -3.34 34.35 -5.31
CA GLY A 35 -4.06 33.76 -6.45
C GLY A 35 -3.66 32.34 -6.89
N VAL A 36 -2.68 31.67 -6.28
CA VAL A 36 -2.14 30.40 -6.84
C VAL A 36 -2.12 29.22 -5.85
N SER A 37 -2.44 29.42 -4.57
CA SER A 37 -2.49 28.31 -3.60
C SER A 37 -3.77 27.47 -3.63
N ALA A 38 -4.65 27.66 -4.61
CA ALA A 38 -5.84 26.82 -4.84
C ALA A 38 -5.63 25.71 -5.89
N PHE A 39 -4.45 25.62 -6.52
CA PHE A 39 -4.19 24.66 -7.62
C PHE A 39 -3.19 23.54 -7.30
N VAL A 40 -2.74 23.41 -6.05
CA VAL A 40 -1.86 22.29 -5.63
C VAL A 40 -2.54 21.36 -4.61
N THR A 41 -3.68 21.76 -4.03
CA THR A 41 -4.51 20.86 -3.20
C THR A 41 -5.61 20.15 -3.97
N THR A 42 -5.86 20.50 -5.24
CA THR A 42 -6.74 19.74 -6.14
C THR A 42 -6.10 18.51 -6.77
N ALA A 43 -4.78 18.32 -6.63
CA ALA A 43 -4.11 17.06 -7.00
C ALA A 43 -4.36 15.92 -5.98
N PHE A 44 -4.90 16.23 -4.79
CA PHE A 44 -5.47 15.23 -3.87
C PHE A 44 -6.96 14.94 -4.16
N ALA A 45 -7.50 15.56 -5.21
CA ALA A 45 -8.82 15.25 -5.76
C ALA A 45 -8.72 14.72 -7.20
N GLU A 46 -7.57 14.13 -7.57
CA GLU A 46 -7.60 13.07 -8.56
C GLU A 46 -8.15 11.83 -7.85
N LEU A 47 -9.48 11.89 -7.70
CA LEU A 47 -10.35 10.85 -7.24
C LEU A 47 -10.04 9.59 -8.04
N ASP A 48 -9.13 8.79 -7.51
CA ASP A 48 -8.96 7.34 -7.69
C ASP A 48 -9.48 6.79 -9.02
N ARG A 49 -8.96 7.34 -10.13
CA ARG A 49 -9.50 7.06 -11.47
C ARG A 49 -9.33 5.60 -11.90
N ARG A 50 -8.76 4.72 -11.07
CA ARG A 50 -8.66 3.27 -11.31
C ARG A 50 -8.64 2.42 -10.02
N GLN A 51 -9.51 2.67 -9.03
CA GLN A 51 -9.90 1.64 -8.03
C GLN A 51 -10.76 0.51 -8.65
N ILE A 52 -10.62 0.28 -9.94
CA ILE A 52 -11.34 -0.75 -10.67
C ILE A 52 -10.44 -1.98 -10.58
N LEU A 53 -10.89 -3.01 -9.84
CA LEU A 53 -10.29 -4.33 -9.92
C LEU A 53 -10.10 -4.63 -11.41
N PRO A 54 -8.87 -4.89 -11.89
CA PRO A 54 -8.67 -5.22 -13.29
C PRO A 54 -9.60 -6.40 -13.63
N PRO A 55 -10.15 -6.49 -14.85
CA PRO A 55 -11.01 -7.61 -15.20
C PRO A 55 -10.25 -8.91 -15.00
N LEU A 56 -10.63 -9.70 -13.99
CA LEU A 56 -9.97 -10.95 -13.65
C LEU A 56 -10.74 -12.09 -14.31
N PRO A 57 -10.22 -12.72 -15.38
CA PRO A 57 -10.99 -13.73 -16.06
C PRO A 57 -11.20 -14.95 -15.15
N GLY A 58 -12.46 -15.37 -14.99
CA GLY A 58 -12.87 -16.41 -14.04
C GLY A 58 -13.43 -15.86 -12.71
N ILE A 59 -13.50 -14.54 -12.54
CA ILE A 59 -14.19 -13.88 -11.44
C ILE A 59 -15.08 -12.78 -11.99
N VAL A 60 -16.37 -12.84 -11.66
CA VAL A 60 -17.29 -11.72 -11.79
C VAL A 60 -17.46 -11.13 -10.39
N ALA A 61 -16.65 -10.12 -10.07
CA ALA A 61 -16.70 -9.47 -8.77
C ALA A 61 -17.85 -8.46 -8.75
N VAL A 62 -18.73 -8.58 -7.76
CA VAL A 62 -19.83 -7.64 -7.50
C VAL A 62 -19.44 -6.53 -6.52
N ASP A 63 -18.43 -6.78 -5.68
CA ASP A 63 -17.84 -5.82 -4.75
C ASP A 63 -16.36 -6.15 -4.53
N SER A 64 -15.54 -5.15 -4.19
CA SER A 64 -14.12 -5.33 -3.92
C SER A 64 -13.58 -4.30 -2.92
N LEU A 65 -12.52 -4.67 -2.20
CA LEU A 65 -11.85 -3.83 -1.23
C LEU A 65 -10.34 -4.06 -1.30
N THR A 66 -9.55 -3.01 -1.51
CA THR A 66 -8.08 -3.11 -1.38
C THR A 66 -7.71 -3.18 0.09
N ILE A 67 -6.99 -4.23 0.48
CA ILE A 67 -6.58 -4.47 1.88
C ILE A 67 -5.08 -4.27 2.11
N ALA A 68 -4.24 -4.31 1.07
CA ALA A 68 -2.83 -3.96 1.18
C ALA A 68 -2.25 -3.39 -0.13
N ARG A 69 -1.23 -2.53 -0.02
CA ARG A 69 -0.53 -1.93 -1.16
C ARG A 69 0.99 -1.95 -0.99
N GLY A 70 1.72 -2.17 -2.08
CA GLY A 70 3.17 -2.10 -2.20
C GLY A 70 3.57 -1.11 -3.30
N GLU A 71 4.66 -0.38 -3.10
CA GLU A 71 5.06 0.70 -4.01
C GLU A 71 6.02 0.25 -5.11
N ARG A 72 6.89 -0.75 -4.85
CA ARG A 72 7.94 -1.20 -5.76
C ARG A 72 8.21 -2.71 -5.65
N PRO A 73 7.75 -3.52 -6.61
CA PRO A 73 6.83 -3.18 -7.70
C PRO A 73 5.49 -2.66 -7.14
N ALA A 74 4.74 -1.92 -7.97
CA ALA A 74 3.38 -1.56 -7.61
C ALA A 74 2.57 -2.85 -7.45
N SER A 75 2.03 -3.06 -6.26
CA SER A 75 1.30 -4.28 -5.91
C SER A 75 0.08 -3.93 -5.07
N GLU A 76 -1.03 -4.61 -5.32
CA GLU A 76 -2.27 -4.42 -4.56
C GLU A 76 -2.90 -5.77 -4.24
N LEU A 77 -3.22 -5.96 -2.97
CA LEU A 77 -4.02 -7.08 -2.51
C LEU A 77 -5.46 -6.64 -2.31
N TRP A 78 -6.36 -7.35 -2.96
CA TRP A 78 -7.79 -7.13 -2.92
C TRP A 78 -8.49 -8.29 -2.23
N ILE A 79 -9.54 -8.00 -1.48
CA ILE A 79 -10.60 -8.95 -1.14
C ILE A 79 -11.79 -8.65 -2.06
N THR A 80 -12.34 -9.69 -2.69
CA THR A 80 -13.42 -9.56 -3.67
C THR A 80 -14.61 -10.40 -3.26
N CYS A 81 -15.82 -9.94 -3.60
CA CYS A 81 -17.06 -10.69 -3.48
C CYS A 81 -17.54 -11.00 -4.90
N SER A 82 -17.81 -12.27 -5.20
CA SER A 82 -18.27 -12.72 -6.52
C SER A 82 -19.72 -13.18 -6.48
N GLU A 83 -20.33 -13.34 -7.66
CA GLU A 83 -21.63 -14.03 -7.78
C GLU A 83 -21.58 -15.41 -7.08
N GLY A 84 -22.60 -15.71 -6.26
CA GLY A 84 -22.64 -16.95 -5.47
C GLY A 84 -21.89 -16.85 -4.13
N PRO A 85 -22.24 -15.85 -3.30
CA PRO A 85 -21.38 -15.12 -2.33
C PRO A 85 -19.97 -15.70 -2.09
N GLN A 86 -19.09 -15.66 -3.10
CA GLN A 86 -17.73 -16.17 -2.93
C GLN A 86 -16.77 -15.04 -2.59
N ILE A 87 -16.09 -15.16 -1.45
CA ILE A 87 -15.03 -14.25 -1.05
C ILE A 87 -13.71 -14.78 -1.57
N ARG A 88 -12.90 -13.96 -2.24
CA ARG A 88 -11.58 -14.35 -2.75
C ARG A 88 -10.55 -13.28 -2.47
N LEU A 89 -9.28 -13.65 -2.48
CA LEU A 89 -8.17 -12.71 -2.53
C LEU A 89 -7.61 -12.65 -3.95
N ALA A 90 -7.30 -11.43 -4.37
CA ALA A 90 -6.68 -11.15 -5.65
C ALA A 90 -5.44 -10.28 -5.43
N LEU A 91 -4.27 -10.80 -5.73
CA LEU A 91 -3.03 -10.03 -5.79
C LEU A 91 -2.84 -9.55 -7.23
N ASN A 92 -2.71 -8.25 -7.42
CA ASN A 92 -2.26 -7.62 -8.66
C ASN A 92 -0.85 -7.09 -8.44
N THR A 93 0.14 -7.53 -9.21
CA THR A 93 1.54 -7.19 -8.98
C THR A 93 2.39 -7.46 -10.21
N ARG A 94 3.56 -6.83 -10.35
CA ARG A 94 4.55 -7.23 -11.38
C ARG A 94 5.65 -8.06 -10.73
N LEU A 95 5.39 -9.36 -10.56
CA LEU A 95 6.29 -10.27 -9.89
C LEU A 95 7.33 -10.83 -10.87
N PRO A 96 8.62 -10.93 -10.49
CA PRO A 96 9.62 -11.64 -11.29
C PRO A 96 9.44 -13.17 -11.14
N ILE A 97 8.26 -13.67 -11.48
CA ILE A 97 7.96 -15.11 -11.49
C ILE A 97 8.50 -15.73 -12.78
N GLU A 98 9.10 -16.92 -12.68
CA GLU A 98 9.61 -17.65 -13.84
C GLU A 98 8.50 -17.89 -14.88
N GLU A 99 8.83 -17.73 -16.17
CA GLU A 99 7.88 -17.85 -17.26
C GLU A 99 7.18 -19.22 -17.36
N GLU A 100 7.76 -20.27 -16.78
CA GLU A 100 7.11 -21.58 -16.73
C GLU A 100 5.89 -21.60 -15.81
N PHE A 101 5.93 -20.86 -14.70
CA PHE A 101 4.76 -20.67 -13.85
C PHE A 101 3.70 -19.84 -14.58
N ALA A 102 4.17 -18.89 -15.39
CA ALA A 102 3.29 -18.03 -16.15
C ALA A 102 2.42 -18.79 -17.16
N ARG A 103 3.07 -19.66 -17.94
CA ARG A 103 2.44 -20.32 -19.08
C ARG A 103 1.44 -21.42 -18.70
N ASN A 104 1.63 -22.08 -17.56
CA ASN A 104 0.96 -23.36 -17.29
C ASN A 104 -0.38 -23.26 -16.55
N GLY A 105 -0.82 -22.06 -16.16
CA GLY A 105 -2.08 -21.87 -15.42
C GLY A 105 -2.13 -22.67 -14.11
N THR A 106 -3.30 -22.70 -13.46
CA THR A 106 -3.57 -23.32 -12.14
C THR A 106 -2.82 -24.64 -11.92
N ARG A 107 -2.07 -24.77 -10.82
CA ARG A 107 -1.40 -26.03 -10.41
C ARG A 107 -1.84 -26.48 -9.01
N SER A 108 -1.61 -27.76 -8.71
CA SER A 108 -2.20 -28.51 -7.58
C SER A 108 -1.38 -28.57 -6.28
N GLN A 109 -0.24 -27.87 -6.19
CA GLN A 109 0.60 -27.81 -4.99
C GLN A 109 0.43 -26.46 -4.27
N GLU A 110 0.71 -26.43 -2.95
CA GLU A 110 0.80 -25.19 -2.16
C GLU A 110 1.69 -24.17 -2.86
N ARG A 111 1.07 -23.05 -3.26
CA ARG A 111 1.72 -22.08 -4.15
C ARG A 111 1.62 -20.65 -3.70
N THR A 112 0.62 -20.33 -2.87
CA THR A 112 0.47 -18.98 -2.34
C THR A 112 0.40 -19.05 -0.83
N HIS A 113 1.35 -18.38 -0.18
CA HIS A 113 1.43 -18.27 1.26
C HIS A 113 1.26 -16.80 1.63
N ILE A 114 0.18 -16.49 2.34
CA ILE A 114 -0.06 -15.15 2.87
C ILE A 114 0.38 -15.16 4.32
N ILE A 115 1.26 -14.23 4.68
CA ILE A 115 1.78 -14.03 6.03
C ILE A 115 1.46 -12.59 6.42
N ILE A 116 0.89 -12.39 7.60
CA ILE A 116 0.50 -11.08 8.09
C ILE A 116 1.37 -10.76 9.30
N LEU A 117 2.29 -9.81 9.11
CA LEU A 117 3.29 -9.40 10.09
C LEU A 117 2.86 -8.10 10.75
N ALA A 118 3.17 -7.93 12.04
CA ALA A 118 3.16 -6.59 12.62
C ALA A 118 4.36 -5.79 12.10
N GLU A 119 4.22 -4.46 11.91
CA GLU A 119 5.18 -3.55 11.25
C GLU A 119 6.65 -3.68 11.70
N ASN A 120 6.88 -4.17 12.92
CA ASN A 120 8.19 -4.20 13.56
C ASN A 120 8.69 -5.61 13.88
N ILE A 121 8.07 -6.66 13.33
CA ILE A 121 8.53 -8.03 13.50
C ILE A 121 9.77 -8.26 12.62
N ARG A 122 10.91 -8.51 13.26
CA ARG A 122 12.20 -8.80 12.58
C ARG A 122 12.83 -10.12 12.99
N THR A 123 12.26 -10.84 13.95
CA THR A 123 12.82 -12.10 14.43
C THR A 123 12.24 -13.27 13.66
N VAL A 124 13.08 -14.24 13.29
CA VAL A 124 12.68 -15.45 12.57
C VAL A 124 11.55 -16.18 13.29
N GLN A 125 11.61 -16.26 14.62
CA GLN A 125 10.59 -16.92 15.41
C GLN A 125 9.24 -16.22 15.33
N ALA A 126 9.22 -14.87 15.34
CA ALA A 126 7.98 -14.11 15.24
C ALA A 126 7.37 -14.16 13.83
N ILE A 127 8.20 -14.28 12.78
CA ILE A 127 7.72 -14.54 11.42
C ILE A 127 7.09 -15.94 11.33
N LYS A 128 7.72 -16.97 11.92
CA LYS A 128 7.19 -18.33 11.94
C LYS A 128 5.87 -18.47 12.70
N SER A 129 5.66 -17.64 13.73
CA SER A 129 4.42 -17.62 14.51
C SER A 129 3.39 -16.61 14.00
N ALA A 130 3.68 -15.89 12.91
CA ALA A 130 2.77 -14.90 12.36
C ALA A 130 1.50 -15.59 11.82
N PRO A 131 0.33 -14.93 11.88
CA PRO A 131 -0.86 -15.39 11.19
C PRO A 131 -0.55 -15.63 9.71
N HIS A 132 -0.92 -16.81 9.22
CA HIS A 132 -0.67 -17.18 7.84
C HIS A 132 -1.78 -18.05 7.26
N MET A 133 -1.88 -18.04 5.93
CA MET A 133 -2.81 -18.87 5.15
C MET A 133 -2.07 -19.47 3.96
N LEU A 134 -2.30 -20.75 3.70
CA LEU A 134 -1.69 -21.52 2.62
C LEU A 134 -2.76 -21.95 1.62
N PHE A 135 -2.54 -21.62 0.36
CA PHE A 135 -3.46 -21.96 -0.72
C PHE A 135 -2.81 -22.96 -1.69
N GLY A 136 -3.40 -24.15 -1.77
CA GLY A 136 -3.00 -25.24 -2.66
C GLY A 136 -3.39 -25.08 -4.13
N GLN A 137 -4.33 -24.18 -4.43
CA GLN A 137 -4.92 -24.04 -5.76
C GLN A 137 -5.16 -22.57 -6.11
N THR A 138 -4.11 -21.84 -6.45
CA THR A 138 -4.23 -20.46 -6.92
C THR A 138 -4.20 -20.38 -8.44
N THR A 139 -5.07 -19.55 -9.00
CA THR A 139 -5.07 -19.26 -10.44
C THR A 139 -4.13 -18.08 -10.67
N TRP A 140 -3.17 -18.26 -11.56
CA TRP A 140 -2.24 -17.22 -11.97
C TRP A 140 -2.54 -16.81 -13.41
N ARG A 141 -2.44 -15.52 -13.69
CA ARG A 141 -2.54 -14.96 -15.05
C ARG A 141 -1.58 -13.79 -15.20
N ARG A 142 -1.04 -13.59 -16.40
CA ARG A 142 -0.27 -12.40 -16.77
C ARG A 142 -0.96 -11.68 -17.90
N ASP A 143 -1.12 -10.40 -17.68
CA ASP A 143 -1.42 -9.43 -18.73
C ASP A 143 -0.14 -8.66 -19.10
N ASP A 144 -0.25 -7.71 -20.03
CA ASP A 144 0.92 -6.98 -20.55
C ASP A 144 1.60 -6.09 -19.47
N GLU A 145 0.86 -5.70 -18.44
CA GLU A 145 1.30 -4.75 -17.42
C GLU A 145 1.57 -5.39 -16.06
N ASN A 146 0.86 -6.45 -15.70
CA ASN A 146 0.83 -7.08 -14.38
C ASN A 146 0.57 -8.59 -14.40
N ASP A 147 0.91 -9.22 -13.28
CA ASP A 147 0.54 -10.57 -12.90
C ASP A 147 -0.61 -10.52 -11.88
N VAL A 148 -1.63 -11.33 -12.12
CA VAL A 148 -2.77 -11.52 -11.23
C VAL A 148 -2.70 -12.91 -10.61
N VAL A 149 -2.79 -12.97 -9.29
CA VAL A 149 -2.97 -14.21 -8.54
C VAL A 149 -4.30 -14.21 -7.81
N LEU A 150 -5.08 -15.26 -8.03
CA LEU A 150 -6.40 -15.47 -7.45
C LEU A 150 -6.37 -16.67 -6.53
N THR A 151 -6.84 -16.49 -5.29
CA THR A 151 -7.05 -17.61 -4.36
C THR A 151 -8.32 -18.39 -4.73
N PRO A 152 -8.47 -19.63 -4.24
CA PRO A 152 -9.79 -20.23 -4.14
C PRO A 152 -10.71 -19.37 -3.24
N PRO A 153 -12.03 -19.62 -3.24
CA PRO A 153 -12.92 -18.99 -2.29
C PRO A 153 -12.43 -19.23 -0.86
N LEU A 154 -12.38 -18.17 -0.07
CA LEU A 154 -12.06 -18.25 1.34
C LEU A 154 -13.21 -18.94 2.09
N SER A 155 -12.86 -19.84 3.01
CA SER A 155 -13.81 -20.30 4.02
C SER A 155 -14.18 -19.17 4.99
N VAL A 156 -15.25 -19.34 5.76
CA VAL A 156 -15.64 -18.37 6.79
C VAL A 156 -14.55 -18.22 7.85
N GLU A 157 -13.89 -19.32 8.19
CA GLU A 157 -12.77 -19.36 9.13
C GLU A 157 -11.56 -18.60 8.60
N GLU A 158 -11.20 -18.78 7.32
CA GLU A 158 -10.10 -18.07 6.67
C GLU A 158 -10.37 -16.56 6.59
N ALA A 159 -11.60 -16.17 6.23
CA ALA A 159 -12.01 -14.77 6.23
C ALA A 159 -11.97 -14.16 7.65
N GLY A 160 -12.36 -14.94 8.67
CA GLY A 160 -12.26 -14.56 10.07
C GLY A 160 -10.81 -14.39 10.54
N LEU A 161 -9.92 -15.32 10.16
CA LEU A 161 -8.48 -15.24 10.46
C LEU A 161 -7.84 -14.02 9.81
N LEU A 162 -8.15 -13.76 8.54
CA LEU A 162 -7.69 -12.57 7.82
C LEU A 162 -8.14 -11.28 8.53
N SER A 163 -9.41 -11.19 8.92
CA SER A 163 -9.92 -10.04 9.66
C SER A 163 -9.18 -9.85 10.99
N GLN A 164 -8.98 -10.92 11.76
CA GLN A 164 -8.30 -10.83 13.06
C GLN A 164 -6.83 -10.44 12.93
N ALA A 165 -6.14 -10.96 11.92
CA ALA A 165 -4.73 -10.67 11.67
C ALA A 165 -4.45 -9.19 11.33
N PHE A 166 -5.47 -8.45 10.87
CA PHE A 166 -5.40 -7.01 10.62
C PHE A 166 -5.83 -6.14 11.82
N LEU A 167 -5.98 -6.72 13.02
CA LEU A 167 -6.32 -5.99 14.25
C LEU A 167 -5.14 -5.86 15.23
N PRO A 168 -5.01 -4.72 15.94
CA PRO A 168 -5.76 -3.48 15.79
C PRO A 168 -5.06 -2.49 14.83
N ALA A 169 -5.78 -2.04 13.79
CA ALA A 169 -5.39 -1.04 12.79
C ALA A 169 -4.07 -1.30 12.02
N PRO A 170 -3.95 -0.78 10.78
CA PRO A 170 -2.66 -0.72 10.10
C PRO A 170 -1.59 -0.08 11.00
N PRO A 171 -0.32 -0.49 10.91
CA PRO A 171 0.29 -1.07 9.71
C PRO A 171 0.70 -2.56 9.86
N ALA A 172 -0.22 -3.47 9.52
CA ALA A 172 0.17 -4.83 9.21
C ALA A 172 1.01 -4.83 7.92
N VAL A 173 2.09 -5.61 7.87
CA VAL A 173 2.82 -5.92 6.65
C VAL A 173 2.31 -7.26 6.14
N VAL A 174 1.67 -7.25 4.98
CA VAL A 174 1.23 -8.46 4.31
C VAL A 174 2.32 -8.91 3.36
N ARG A 175 2.87 -10.08 3.62
CA ARG A 175 3.77 -10.76 2.71
C ARG A 175 3.00 -11.86 1.99
N ILE A 176 3.08 -11.88 0.66
CA ILE A 176 2.57 -12.96 -0.15
C ILE A 176 3.74 -13.62 -0.86
N ASP A 177 4.03 -14.86 -0.50
CA ASP A 177 4.98 -15.69 -1.22
C ASP A 177 4.22 -16.49 -2.28
N ILE A 178 4.62 -16.34 -3.54
CA ILE A 178 4.13 -17.12 -4.67
C ILE A 178 5.30 -17.91 -5.24
N ALA A 179 5.21 -19.23 -5.16
CA ALA A 179 6.32 -20.14 -5.44
C ALA A 179 7.58 -19.76 -4.64
N GLU A 180 8.55 -19.08 -5.26
CA GLU A 180 9.83 -18.68 -4.64
C GLU A 180 9.95 -17.16 -4.41
N THR A 181 9.02 -16.37 -4.94
CA THR A 181 9.08 -14.91 -4.88
C THR A 181 8.07 -14.36 -3.86
N GLY A 182 8.52 -13.47 -2.99
CA GLY A 182 7.68 -12.77 -2.02
C GLY A 182 7.41 -11.32 -2.43
N THR A 183 6.17 -10.88 -2.28
CA THR A 183 5.78 -9.46 -2.32
C THR A 183 5.36 -9.01 -0.93
N GLU A 184 5.99 -7.95 -0.42
CA GLU A 184 5.58 -7.30 0.83
C GLU A 184 4.76 -6.03 0.54
N MET A 185 3.66 -5.88 1.26
CA MET A 185 2.70 -4.79 1.12
C MET A 185 2.30 -4.28 2.51
N ARG A 186 1.98 -2.99 2.61
CA ARG A 186 1.41 -2.42 3.83
C ARG A 186 -0.10 -2.53 3.79
N GLY A 187 -0.70 -2.96 4.90
CA GLY A 187 -2.15 -2.99 5.08
C GLY A 187 -2.73 -1.58 4.96
N THR A 188 -3.83 -1.46 4.22
CA THR A 188 -4.51 -0.17 3.95
C THR A 188 -5.76 0.04 4.80
N VAL A 189 -6.30 -1.04 5.36
CA VAL A 189 -7.52 -1.03 6.18
C VAL A 189 -7.32 -1.84 7.45
N ASP A 190 -8.19 -1.65 8.44
CA ASP A 190 -8.21 -2.48 9.64
C ASP A 190 -9.02 -3.77 9.45
N GLY A 191 -8.89 -4.68 10.39
CA GLY A 191 -9.65 -5.92 10.40
C GLY A 191 -11.17 -5.76 10.48
N ARG A 192 -11.68 -4.61 10.97
CA ARG A 192 -13.13 -4.35 11.07
C ARG A 192 -13.73 -4.05 9.71
N ALA A 193 -12.99 -3.33 8.85
CA ALA A 193 -13.37 -3.11 7.47
C ALA A 193 -13.47 -4.44 6.70
N ILE A 194 -12.50 -5.34 6.89
CA ILE A 194 -12.51 -6.69 6.31
C ILE A 194 -13.72 -7.50 6.80
N ALA A 195 -13.95 -7.54 8.12
CA ALA A 195 -15.13 -8.22 8.69
C ALA A 195 -16.44 -7.66 8.13
N GLY A 196 -16.56 -6.34 8.02
CA GLY A 196 -17.74 -5.68 7.46
C GLY A 196 -17.97 -6.02 5.98
N PHE A 197 -16.90 -6.08 5.19
CA PHE A 197 -16.96 -6.52 3.79
C PHE A 197 -17.41 -7.97 3.66
N THR A 198 -16.76 -8.88 4.39
CA THR A 198 -17.07 -10.31 4.44
C THR A 198 -18.54 -10.55 4.79
N ARG A 199 -19.02 -9.89 5.86
CA ARG A 199 -20.41 -10.01 6.29
C ARG A 199 -21.39 -9.57 5.20
N ARG A 200 -21.17 -8.41 4.56
CA ARG A 200 -22.04 -7.93 3.46
C ARG A 200 -22.05 -8.89 2.28
N CYS A 201 -20.90 -9.47 1.91
CA CYS A 201 -20.83 -10.44 0.83
C CYS A 201 -21.68 -11.69 1.12
N LEU A 202 -21.60 -12.22 2.36
CA LEU A 202 -22.33 -13.41 2.76
C LEU A 202 -23.83 -13.16 3.02
N GLU A 203 -24.21 -11.95 3.47
CA GLU A 203 -25.62 -11.58 3.69
C GLU A 203 -26.38 -11.34 2.38
N ASN A 204 -25.69 -10.99 1.30
CA ASN A 204 -26.27 -10.78 -0.03
C ASN A 204 -26.43 -12.09 -0.83
N SER A 205 -26.50 -13.25 -0.16
CA SER A 205 -26.55 -14.59 -0.74
C SER A 205 -27.91 -15.24 -0.80
#